data_AF-A0A662KF43-F1
#
_entry.id   AF-A0A662KF43-F1
#
_cell.length_a   1.000
_cell.length_b   1.000
_cell.length_c   1.000
_cell.angle_alpha   90.00
_cell.angle_beta   90.00
_cell.angle_gamma   90.00
#
_symmetry.space_group_name_H-M   'P 1'
#
loop_
_entity.id
_entity.type
_entity.pdbx_description
1 polymer ?
#
loop_
_entity_poly.entity_id
_entity_poly.type
_entity_poly.pdbx_seq_one_letter_code
_entity_poly.pdbx_strand_id
1 'polypeptide(L)'
;MRIYLTTRWFGTFLHDGARILNYKLFPKNEGEIARRLERLMEGEVLDEEEELVKGEKEVIVGEERLFKVANYRKEEYKEIEIDPSAYGFSKDILWKASLILSEKKVKEELGRMDLQIIQMVKSLDELIKFLNLLSERESEWKKLSFQDKSIQILLNLKKVVEESIEDMEEEIKERMSSTAPNLSKIAGHILGARLIALAGGIEKLARAPSSKIQILGAEKALFRYKSGRGTPPKHGIIFQHPLIHKAKVELRGKVARLLANEISMAVKADAFTKRDISEELKERLERKMKELLSTCDGSQ
;
A
#
# COMPACT_ATOMS: atom_id res chain seq x y z
N MET A 1 -31.79 10.25 -33.84
CA MET A 1 -32.31 9.76 -32.56
C MET A 1 -31.11 9.42 -31.70
N ARG A 2 -31.02 9.92 -30.46
CA ARG A 2 -29.84 9.65 -29.61
C ARG A 2 -29.97 8.27 -29.00
N ILE A 3 -28.94 7.46 -29.13
CA ILE A 3 -28.88 6.11 -28.59
C ILE A 3 -27.90 6.11 -27.42
N TYR A 4 -28.29 5.45 -26.35
CA TYR A 4 -27.54 5.32 -25.11
C TYR A 4 -27.25 3.86 -24.84
N LEU A 5 -26.07 3.56 -24.29
CA LEU A 5 -25.70 2.22 -23.85
C LEU A 5 -25.60 2.19 -22.33
N THR A 6 -26.41 1.35 -21.69
CA THR A 6 -26.36 1.08 -20.26
C THR A 6 -25.92 -0.37 -20.04
N THR A 7 -24.91 -0.59 -19.20
CA THR A 7 -24.54 -1.93 -18.73
C THR A 7 -25.03 -2.14 -17.31
N ARG A 8 -25.71 -3.26 -17.08
CA ARG A 8 -26.15 -3.74 -15.75
C ARG A 8 -25.50 -5.08 -15.48
N TRP A 9 -25.56 -5.54 -14.23
CA TRP A 9 -24.96 -6.82 -13.80
C TRP A 9 -25.52 -8.06 -14.54
N PHE A 10 -26.64 -7.94 -15.25
CA PHE A 10 -27.32 -9.02 -15.96
C PHE A 10 -27.32 -8.86 -17.49
N GLY A 11 -26.74 -7.79 -18.03
CA GLY A 11 -26.69 -7.56 -19.46
C GLY A 11 -26.36 -6.12 -19.85
N THR A 12 -26.21 -5.93 -21.16
CA THR A 12 -25.96 -4.63 -21.79
C THR A 12 -27.15 -4.25 -22.66
N PHE A 13 -27.56 -2.98 -22.62
CA PHE A 13 -28.80 -2.48 -23.20
C PHE A 13 -28.57 -1.21 -24.00
N LEU A 14 -29.03 -1.19 -25.25
CA LEU A 14 -29.20 0.01 -26.05
C LEU A 14 -30.60 0.59 -25.84
N HIS A 15 -30.70 1.89 -25.61
CA HIS A 15 -31.98 2.56 -25.36
C HIS A 15 -31.98 4.00 -25.88
N ASP A 16 -33.15 4.60 -26.05
CA ASP A 16 -33.32 6.00 -26.49
C ASP A 16 -33.57 7.00 -25.34
N GLY A 17 -33.47 6.50 -24.10
CA GLY A 17 -33.79 7.23 -22.87
C GLY A 17 -35.22 7.03 -22.37
N ALA A 18 -36.08 6.31 -23.10
CA ALA A 18 -37.42 5.94 -22.67
C ALA A 18 -37.74 4.45 -22.86
N ARG A 19 -37.18 3.82 -23.90
CA ARG A 19 -37.41 2.41 -24.26
C ARG A 19 -36.11 1.72 -24.64
N ILE A 20 -36.09 0.40 -24.41
CA ILE A 20 -34.98 -0.47 -24.82
C ILE A 20 -35.14 -0.79 -26.30
N LEU A 21 -34.08 -0.52 -27.08
CA LEU A 21 -34.02 -0.73 -28.53
C LEU A 21 -33.44 -2.11 -28.85
N ASN A 22 -32.38 -2.50 -28.14
CA ASN A 22 -31.68 -3.77 -28.33
C ASN A 22 -30.94 -4.13 -27.03
N TYR A 23 -30.64 -5.41 -26.80
CA TYR A 23 -29.94 -5.85 -25.60
C TYR A 23 -29.19 -7.17 -25.82
N LYS A 24 -28.17 -7.39 -25.00
CA LYS A 24 -27.47 -8.66 -24.84
C LYS A 24 -27.44 -9.03 -23.37
N LEU A 25 -28.10 -10.13 -23.04
CA LEU A 25 -28.12 -10.65 -21.67
C LEU A 25 -26.87 -11.47 -21.40
N PHE A 26 -26.35 -11.36 -20.18
CA PHE A 26 -25.26 -12.23 -19.75
C PHE A 26 -25.76 -13.66 -19.53
N PRO A 27 -24.88 -14.66 -19.58
CA PRO A 27 -25.22 -16.02 -19.16
C PRO A 27 -25.77 -15.98 -17.72
N LYS A 28 -26.87 -16.71 -17.45
CA LYS A 28 -27.45 -16.86 -16.11
C LYS A 28 -26.62 -17.80 -15.23
N ASN A 29 -25.33 -17.53 -15.17
CA ASN A 29 -24.34 -18.28 -14.41
C ASN A 29 -23.60 -17.29 -13.51
N GLU A 30 -23.57 -17.59 -12.22
CA GLU A 30 -23.03 -16.72 -11.17
C GLU A 30 -21.54 -16.45 -11.37
N GLY A 31 -20.77 -17.44 -11.84
CA GLY A 31 -19.34 -17.29 -12.13
C GLY A 31 -19.05 -16.43 -13.35
N GLU A 32 -19.84 -16.56 -14.42
CA GLU A 32 -19.73 -15.73 -15.62
C GLU A 32 -20.14 -14.27 -15.35
N ILE A 33 -21.13 -14.05 -14.48
CA ILE A 33 -21.52 -12.72 -14.03
C ILE A 33 -20.42 -12.13 -13.14
N ALA A 34 -19.86 -12.91 -12.20
CA ALA A 34 -18.75 -12.47 -11.35
C ALA A 34 -17.54 -12.02 -12.18
N ARG A 35 -17.17 -12.79 -13.22
CA ARG A 35 -16.08 -12.43 -14.14
C ARG A 35 -16.37 -11.13 -14.91
N ARG A 36 -17.60 -10.90 -15.35
CA ARG A 36 -17.97 -9.65 -16.02
C ARG A 36 -17.96 -8.47 -15.06
N LEU A 37 -18.48 -8.64 -13.85
CA LEU A 37 -18.42 -7.61 -12.80
C LEU A 37 -16.97 -7.24 -12.47
N GLU A 38 -16.07 -8.22 -12.46
CA GLU A 38 -14.63 -7.99 -12.31
C GLU A 38 -14.07 -7.11 -13.44
N ARG A 39 -14.26 -7.52 -14.70
CA ARG A 39 -13.86 -6.75 -15.90
C ARG A 39 -14.40 -5.31 -15.87
N LEU A 40 -15.66 -5.14 -15.45
CA LEU A 40 -16.28 -3.83 -15.28
C LEU A 40 -15.56 -2.97 -14.23
N MET A 41 -15.18 -3.55 -13.09
CA MET A 41 -14.45 -2.85 -12.04
C MET A 41 -13.01 -2.49 -12.46
N GLU A 42 -12.41 -3.28 -13.35
CA GLU A 42 -11.08 -3.02 -13.93
C GLU A 42 -11.12 -1.97 -15.05
N GLY A 43 -12.33 -1.51 -15.44
CA GLY A 43 -12.51 -0.55 -16.51
C GLY A 43 -12.34 -1.15 -17.90
N GLU A 44 -12.52 -2.46 -18.05
CA GLU A 44 -12.52 -3.11 -19.35
C GLU A 44 -13.83 -2.85 -20.11
N VAL A 45 -13.76 -2.99 -21.44
CA VAL A 45 -14.93 -3.07 -22.30
C VAL A 45 -15.33 -4.53 -22.42
N LEU A 46 -16.62 -4.83 -22.23
CA LEU A 46 -17.17 -6.17 -22.39
C LEU A 46 -17.46 -6.47 -23.86
N ASP A 47 -17.46 -7.76 -24.20
CA ASP A 47 -17.67 -8.21 -25.57
C ASP A 47 -19.10 -7.87 -26.04
N GLU A 48 -20.08 -7.98 -25.15
CA GLU A 48 -21.48 -7.61 -25.40
C GLU A 48 -21.65 -6.10 -25.67
N GLU A 49 -20.80 -5.26 -25.07
CA GLU A 49 -20.81 -3.80 -25.29
C GLU A 49 -20.26 -3.47 -26.68
N GLU A 50 -19.13 -4.06 -27.07
CA GLU A 50 -18.57 -3.86 -28.40
C GLU A 50 -19.52 -4.31 -29.50
N GLU A 51 -20.14 -5.48 -29.33
CA GLU A 51 -21.03 -6.05 -30.34
C GLU A 51 -22.29 -5.19 -30.54
N LEU A 52 -22.85 -4.63 -29.47
CA LEU A 52 -24.00 -3.73 -29.57
C LEU A 52 -23.62 -2.39 -30.21
N VAL A 53 -22.44 -1.86 -29.91
CA VAL A 53 -22.01 -0.56 -30.47
C VAL A 53 -21.63 -0.67 -31.95
N LYS A 54 -21.03 -1.79 -32.40
CA LYS A 54 -20.66 -1.99 -33.82
C LYS A 54 -21.83 -1.88 -34.80
N GLY A 55 -23.07 -2.11 -34.33
CA GLY A 55 -24.29 -1.99 -35.13
C GLY A 55 -24.79 -0.56 -35.32
N GLU A 56 -24.27 0.43 -34.59
CA GLU A 56 -24.85 1.77 -34.48
C GLU A 56 -23.78 2.87 -34.66
N LYS A 57 -24.13 3.96 -35.36
CA LYS A 57 -23.15 4.99 -35.75
C LYS A 57 -22.90 6.09 -34.71
N GLU A 58 -23.79 6.25 -33.72
CA GLU A 58 -23.67 7.30 -32.68
C GLU A 58 -24.27 6.85 -31.33
N VAL A 59 -23.52 6.06 -30.58
CA VAL A 59 -23.90 5.61 -29.22
C VAL A 59 -23.25 6.51 -28.17
N ILE A 60 -24.05 7.02 -27.23
CA ILE A 60 -23.62 7.84 -26.10
C ILE A 60 -23.49 6.97 -24.86
N VAL A 61 -22.38 7.12 -24.14
CA VAL A 61 -22.09 6.39 -22.89
C VAL A 61 -21.82 7.34 -21.73
N GLY A 62 -22.28 6.95 -20.54
CA GLY A 62 -22.06 7.67 -19.28
C GLY A 62 -20.81 7.24 -18.51
N GLU A 63 -20.17 6.14 -18.93
CA GLU A 63 -18.98 5.58 -18.29
C GLU A 63 -17.73 5.87 -19.12
N GLU A 64 -16.70 6.44 -18.49
CA GLU A 64 -15.44 6.84 -19.16
C GLU A 64 -14.70 5.65 -19.77
N ARG A 65 -14.80 4.45 -19.16
CA ARG A 65 -14.16 3.23 -19.67
C ARG A 65 -14.56 2.88 -21.11
N LEU A 66 -15.75 3.31 -21.54
CA LEU A 66 -16.33 3.00 -22.84
C LEU A 66 -15.91 4.00 -23.94
N PHE A 67 -15.09 5.01 -23.65
CA PHE A 67 -14.68 6.04 -24.62
C PHE A 67 -14.02 5.44 -25.88
N LYS A 68 -13.35 4.29 -25.76
CA LYS A 68 -12.67 3.64 -26.89
C LYS A 68 -13.65 3.07 -27.93
N VAL A 69 -14.86 2.76 -27.52
CA VAL A 69 -15.86 2.07 -28.36
C VAL A 69 -17.08 2.93 -28.64
N ALA A 70 -17.38 3.91 -27.79
CA ALA A 70 -18.56 4.78 -27.90
C ALA A 70 -18.25 6.24 -27.51
N ASN A 71 -19.17 7.15 -27.82
CA ASN A 71 -19.01 8.57 -27.52
C ASN A 71 -19.30 8.87 -26.05
N TYR A 72 -18.25 9.02 -25.24
CA TYR A 72 -18.40 9.41 -23.83
C TYR A 72 -18.88 10.85 -23.69
N ARG A 73 -20.11 11.02 -23.19
CA ARG A 73 -20.73 12.33 -22.92
C ARG A 73 -21.59 12.28 -21.67
N LYS A 74 -20.95 12.37 -20.51
CA LYS A 74 -21.61 12.23 -19.19
C LYS A 74 -22.81 13.18 -18.99
N GLU A 75 -22.72 14.41 -19.46
CA GLU A 75 -23.78 15.42 -19.29
C GLU A 75 -25.00 15.18 -20.19
N GLU A 76 -24.80 14.53 -21.33
CA GLU A 76 -25.86 14.25 -22.31
C GLU A 76 -26.49 12.85 -22.14
N TYR A 77 -25.85 12.01 -21.32
CA TYR A 77 -26.25 10.64 -21.05
C TYR A 77 -27.54 10.57 -20.24
N LYS A 78 -28.47 9.72 -20.69
CA LYS A 78 -29.70 9.41 -19.95
C LYS A 78 -29.59 8.02 -19.38
N GLU A 79 -29.97 7.84 -18.12
CA GLU A 79 -30.14 6.53 -17.52
C GLU A 79 -31.57 6.02 -17.75
N ILE A 80 -31.69 4.69 -17.84
CA ILE A 80 -32.97 3.98 -17.79
C ILE A 80 -32.91 2.93 -16.69
N GLU A 81 -34.01 2.81 -15.94
CA GLU A 81 -34.17 1.75 -14.95
C GLU A 81 -34.63 0.47 -15.66
N ILE A 82 -33.92 -0.63 -15.41
CA ILE A 82 -34.18 -1.93 -16.05
C ILE A 82 -34.31 -2.97 -14.93
N ASP A 83 -35.50 -3.53 -14.78
CA ASP A 83 -35.76 -4.59 -13.79
C ASP A 83 -35.15 -5.92 -14.25
N PRO A 84 -34.20 -6.51 -13.49
CA PRO A 84 -33.64 -7.82 -13.80
C PRO A 84 -34.69 -8.94 -13.89
N SER A 85 -35.79 -8.82 -13.13
CA SER A 85 -36.83 -9.85 -13.04
C SER A 85 -37.55 -10.03 -14.36
N ALA A 86 -37.72 -8.95 -15.13
CA ALA A 86 -38.31 -8.97 -16.48
C ALA A 86 -37.50 -9.83 -17.47
N TYR A 87 -36.21 -10.06 -17.19
CA TYR A 87 -35.31 -10.88 -18.00
C TYR A 87 -35.01 -12.25 -17.35
N GLY A 88 -35.73 -12.57 -16.26
CA GLY A 88 -35.58 -13.80 -15.50
C GLY A 88 -34.26 -13.91 -14.74
N PHE A 89 -33.74 -12.78 -14.24
CA PHE A 89 -32.62 -12.72 -13.32
C PHE A 89 -33.14 -12.42 -11.90
N SER A 90 -32.85 -13.30 -10.96
CA SER A 90 -33.19 -13.11 -9.55
C SER A 90 -32.04 -12.42 -8.80
N LYS A 91 -32.37 -11.73 -7.70
CA LYS A 91 -31.35 -11.14 -6.81
C LYS A 91 -30.40 -12.18 -6.19
N ASP A 92 -30.82 -13.44 -6.10
CA ASP A 92 -29.98 -14.55 -5.61
C ASP A 92 -28.74 -14.77 -6.48
N ILE A 93 -28.91 -14.68 -7.81
CA ILE A 93 -27.79 -14.82 -8.77
C ILE A 93 -26.77 -13.70 -8.55
N LEU A 94 -27.23 -12.45 -8.38
CA LEU A 94 -26.35 -11.31 -8.10
C LEU A 94 -25.62 -11.49 -6.77
N TRP A 95 -26.32 -11.93 -5.72
CA TRP A 95 -25.71 -12.14 -4.41
C TRP A 95 -24.58 -13.19 -4.48
N LYS A 96 -24.82 -14.33 -5.13
CA LYS A 96 -23.80 -15.38 -5.27
C LYS A 96 -22.65 -14.95 -6.19
N ALA A 97 -22.92 -14.26 -7.29
CA ALA A 97 -21.87 -13.69 -8.13
C ALA A 97 -21.01 -12.67 -7.35
N SER A 98 -21.65 -11.86 -6.49
CA SER A 98 -20.95 -10.91 -5.62
C SER A 98 -20.10 -11.60 -4.56
N LEU A 99 -20.56 -12.72 -4.01
CA LEU A 99 -19.76 -13.55 -3.08
C LEU A 99 -18.52 -14.11 -3.78
N ILE A 100 -18.67 -14.72 -4.95
CA ILE A 100 -17.54 -15.26 -5.73
C ILE A 100 -16.49 -14.18 -6.00
N LEU A 101 -16.93 -13.01 -6.46
CA LEU A 101 -16.05 -11.88 -6.71
C LEU A 101 -15.36 -11.40 -5.44
N SER A 102 -16.10 -11.28 -4.34
CA SER A 102 -15.57 -10.83 -3.05
C SER A 102 -14.51 -11.79 -2.50
N GLU A 103 -14.78 -13.10 -2.55
CA GLU A 103 -13.83 -14.14 -2.12
C GLU A 103 -12.55 -14.09 -2.94
N LYS A 104 -12.66 -13.93 -4.27
CA LYS A 104 -11.50 -13.80 -5.15
C LYS A 104 -10.65 -12.58 -4.78
N LYS A 105 -11.27 -11.41 -4.66
CA LYS A 105 -10.57 -10.16 -4.29
C LYS A 105 -9.92 -10.23 -2.91
N VAL A 106 -10.61 -10.84 -1.93
CA VAL A 106 -10.03 -11.04 -0.59
C VAL A 106 -8.80 -11.94 -0.67
N LYS A 107 -8.85 -13.03 -1.45
CA LYS A 107 -7.68 -13.91 -1.63
C LYS A 107 -6.51 -13.20 -2.29
N GLU A 108 -6.76 -12.38 -3.32
CA GLU A 108 -5.73 -11.59 -3.99
C GLU A 108 -5.09 -10.56 -3.04
N GLU A 109 -5.90 -9.82 -2.28
CA GLU A 109 -5.40 -8.85 -1.30
C GLU A 109 -4.61 -9.53 -0.17
N LEU A 110 -5.06 -10.69 0.32
CA LEU A 110 -4.33 -11.47 1.33
C LEU A 110 -3.03 -12.08 0.80
N GLY A 111 -2.92 -12.26 -0.53
CA GLY A 111 -1.73 -12.76 -1.21
C GLY A 111 -0.65 -11.70 -1.41
N ARG A 112 -0.89 -10.43 -1.06
CA ARG A 112 0.08 -9.36 -1.29
C ARG A 112 1.36 -9.55 -0.49
N MET A 113 2.50 -9.44 -1.18
CA MET A 113 3.84 -9.59 -0.58
C MET A 113 4.14 -8.57 0.52
N ASP A 114 3.59 -7.34 0.42
CA ASP A 114 3.81 -6.31 1.42
C ASP A 114 3.18 -6.67 2.79
N LEU A 115 2.10 -7.47 2.83
CA LEU A 115 1.53 -7.96 4.09
C LEU A 115 2.50 -8.89 4.84
N GLN A 116 3.22 -9.75 4.12
CA GLN A 116 4.23 -10.62 4.71
C GLN A 116 5.37 -9.80 5.33
N ILE A 117 5.88 -8.80 4.61
CA ILE A 117 6.91 -7.87 5.12
C ILE A 117 6.45 -7.20 6.43
N ILE A 118 5.18 -6.79 6.49
CA ILE A 118 4.61 -6.18 7.71
C ILE A 118 4.63 -7.15 8.88
N GLN A 119 4.26 -8.42 8.67
CA GLN A 119 4.29 -9.42 9.74
C GLN A 119 5.73 -9.70 10.19
N MET A 120 6.65 -9.89 9.25
CA MET A 120 8.05 -10.17 9.53
C MET A 120 8.70 -9.07 10.37
N VAL A 121 8.49 -7.80 10.03
CA VAL A 121 9.03 -6.69 10.84
C VAL A 121 8.42 -6.63 12.24
N LYS A 122 7.11 -6.90 12.38
CA LYS A 122 6.48 -6.94 13.70
C LYS A 122 7.05 -8.08 14.54
N SER A 123 7.23 -9.25 13.94
CA SER A 123 7.86 -10.41 14.60
C SER A 123 9.31 -10.10 14.97
N LEU A 124 10.09 -9.47 14.09
CA LEU A 124 11.44 -9.01 14.40
C LEU A 124 11.45 -8.08 15.62
N ASP A 125 10.57 -7.08 15.66
CA ASP A 125 10.46 -6.16 16.79
C ASP A 125 10.05 -6.86 18.09
N GLU A 126 9.25 -7.93 18.02
CA GLU A 126 8.88 -8.78 19.17
C GLU A 126 10.04 -9.65 19.63
N LEU A 127 10.76 -10.29 18.71
CA LEU A 127 11.95 -11.09 19.01
C LEU A 127 13.03 -10.25 19.66
N ILE A 128 13.28 -9.03 19.17
CA ILE A 128 14.25 -8.11 19.79
C ILE A 128 13.84 -7.76 21.23
N LYS A 129 12.55 -7.51 21.49
CA LYS A 129 12.07 -7.28 22.86
C LYS A 129 12.28 -8.50 23.74
N PHE A 130 12.01 -9.69 23.20
CA PHE A 130 12.20 -10.93 23.92
C PHE A 130 13.69 -11.17 24.24
N LEU A 131 14.58 -10.96 23.28
CA LEU A 131 16.03 -11.01 23.46
C LEU A 131 16.50 -10.06 24.57
N ASN A 132 15.97 -8.83 24.61
CA ASN A 132 16.30 -7.87 25.66
C ASN A 132 15.87 -8.37 27.04
N LEU A 133 14.66 -8.91 27.18
CA LEU A 133 14.18 -9.50 28.44
C LEU A 133 15.02 -10.71 28.88
N LEU A 134 15.41 -11.57 27.95
CA LEU A 134 16.30 -12.70 28.23
C LEU A 134 17.68 -12.23 28.68
N SER A 135 18.22 -11.19 28.03
CA SER A 135 19.52 -10.59 28.38
C SER A 135 19.51 -9.92 29.75
N GLU A 136 18.43 -9.22 30.09
CA GLU A 136 18.22 -8.68 31.43
C GLU A 136 18.16 -9.81 32.48
N ARG A 137 17.41 -10.88 32.20
CA ARG A 137 17.30 -12.03 33.12
C ARG A 137 18.64 -12.75 33.30
N GLU A 138 19.39 -12.93 32.22
CA GLU A 138 20.74 -13.49 32.25
C GLU A 138 21.66 -12.66 33.13
N SER A 139 21.65 -11.33 32.95
CA SER A 139 22.47 -10.40 33.73
C SER A 139 22.18 -10.51 35.22
N GLU A 140 20.90 -10.53 35.63
CA GLU A 140 20.53 -10.71 37.03
C GLU A 140 20.91 -12.09 37.57
N TRP A 141 20.69 -13.15 36.79
CA TRP A 141 20.99 -14.52 37.24
C TRP A 141 22.49 -14.73 37.43
N LYS A 142 23.33 -14.14 36.57
CA LYS A 142 24.79 -14.21 36.70
C LYS A 142 25.34 -13.55 37.97
N LYS A 143 24.58 -12.65 38.61
CA LYS A 143 24.98 -12.01 39.89
C LYS A 143 24.81 -12.91 41.11
N LEU A 144 24.05 -14.00 40.99
CA LEU A 144 23.82 -14.90 42.12
C LEU A 144 25.12 -15.61 42.52
N SER A 145 25.33 -15.74 43.83
CA SER A 145 26.53 -16.38 44.40
C SER A 145 26.63 -17.87 44.11
N PHE A 146 25.50 -18.51 43.80
CA PHE A 146 25.41 -19.90 43.38
C PHE A 146 24.76 -19.97 41.99
N GLN A 147 25.42 -20.67 41.08
CA GLN A 147 24.93 -20.93 39.73
C GLN A 147 24.81 -22.44 39.54
N ASP A 148 23.61 -22.90 39.20
CA ASP A 148 23.38 -24.27 38.76
C ASP A 148 23.23 -24.31 37.22
N LYS A 149 23.02 -25.51 36.68
CA LYS A 149 22.83 -25.69 35.23
C LYS A 149 21.51 -25.11 34.71
N SER A 150 20.61 -24.62 35.57
CA SER A 150 19.29 -24.13 35.19
C SER A 150 19.38 -22.85 34.34
N ILE A 151 20.42 -22.01 34.54
CA ILE A 151 20.67 -20.84 33.69
C ILE A 151 20.92 -21.23 32.22
N GLN A 152 21.45 -22.43 31.96
CA GLN A 152 21.72 -22.89 30.60
C GLN A 152 20.44 -23.02 29.76
N ILE A 153 19.30 -23.31 30.38
CA ILE A 153 18.00 -23.37 29.70
C ILE A 153 17.67 -22.01 29.08
N LEU A 154 17.86 -20.93 29.85
CA LEU A 154 17.65 -19.56 29.39
C LEU A 154 18.65 -19.18 28.30
N LEU A 155 19.93 -19.52 28.47
CA LEU A 155 20.98 -19.22 27.49
C LEU A 155 20.76 -19.93 26.15
N ASN A 156 20.30 -21.18 26.19
CA ASN A 156 19.95 -21.92 24.98
C ASN A 156 18.79 -21.28 24.24
N LEU A 157 17.73 -20.88 24.96
CA LEU A 157 16.60 -20.16 24.35
C LEU A 157 17.04 -18.82 23.77
N LYS A 158 17.86 -18.06 24.50
CA LYS A 158 18.42 -16.79 24.04
C LYS A 158 19.17 -16.96 22.72
N LYS A 159 20.01 -17.99 22.62
CA LYS A 159 20.74 -18.30 21.38
C LYS A 159 19.80 -18.57 20.20
N VAL A 160 18.76 -19.38 20.40
CA VAL A 160 17.74 -19.65 19.35
C VAL A 160 17.03 -18.36 18.92
N VAL A 161 16.75 -17.45 19.85
CA VAL A 161 16.14 -16.15 19.55
C VAL A 161 17.09 -15.24 18.79
N GLU A 162 18.38 -15.21 19.14
CA GLU A 162 19.41 -14.48 18.39
C GLU A 162 19.52 -15.00 16.95
N GLU A 163 19.62 -16.32 16.76
CA GLU A 163 19.64 -16.96 15.43
C GLU A 163 18.37 -16.62 14.64
N SER A 164 17.19 -16.71 15.27
CA SER A 164 15.90 -16.38 14.62
C SER A 164 15.79 -14.90 14.21
N ILE A 165 16.44 -13.99 14.94
CA ILE A 165 16.50 -12.56 14.59
C ILE A 165 17.33 -12.38 13.32
N GLU A 166 18.50 -13.01 13.26
CA GLU A 166 19.39 -12.96 12.09
C GLU A 166 18.69 -13.50 10.84
N ASP A 167 18.05 -14.66 10.94
CA ASP A 167 17.28 -15.28 9.85
C ASP A 167 16.14 -14.35 9.36
N MET A 168 15.42 -13.74 10.31
CA MET A 168 14.32 -12.81 9.99
C MET A 168 14.84 -11.54 9.30
N GLU A 169 15.98 -11.00 9.72
CA GLU A 169 16.59 -9.83 9.08
C GLU A 169 17.03 -10.12 7.64
N GLU A 170 17.61 -11.31 7.39
CA GLU A 170 18.00 -11.74 6.05
C GLU A 170 16.79 -11.91 5.12
N GLU A 171 15.74 -12.56 5.61
CA GLU A 171 14.49 -12.73 4.86
C GLU A 171 13.79 -11.38 4.58
N ILE A 172 13.78 -10.45 5.54
CA ILE A 172 13.27 -9.09 5.31
C ILE A 172 14.10 -8.41 4.22
N LYS A 173 15.43 -8.55 4.24
CA LYS A 173 16.33 -7.96 3.25
C LYS A 173 16.06 -8.48 1.84
N GLU A 174 15.87 -9.78 1.67
CA GLU A 174 15.55 -10.37 0.36
C GLU A 174 14.18 -9.87 -0.16
N ARG A 175 13.16 -9.90 0.69
CA ARG A 175 11.80 -9.45 0.31
C ARG A 175 11.71 -7.96 0.05
N MET A 176 12.44 -7.15 0.81
CA MET A 176 12.51 -5.71 0.57
C MET A 176 13.26 -5.36 -0.72
N SER A 177 14.29 -6.13 -1.07
CA SER A 177 15.03 -5.95 -2.33
C SER A 177 14.14 -6.20 -3.56
N SER A 178 13.21 -7.15 -3.48
CA SER A 178 12.25 -7.43 -4.56
C SER A 178 11.02 -6.52 -4.53
N THR A 179 10.50 -6.18 -3.35
CA THR A 179 9.23 -5.44 -3.21
C THR A 179 9.40 -3.92 -3.28
N ALA A 180 10.45 -3.38 -2.68
CA ALA A 180 10.70 -1.95 -2.58
C ALA A 180 12.21 -1.63 -2.70
N PRO A 181 12.82 -1.86 -3.88
CA PRO A 181 14.25 -1.68 -4.10
C PRO A 181 14.70 -0.22 -3.93
N ASN A 182 13.91 0.76 -4.40
CA ASN A 182 14.29 2.17 -4.27
C ASN A 182 14.27 2.59 -2.79
N LEU A 183 13.22 2.24 -2.06
CA LEU A 183 13.10 2.50 -0.63
C LEU A 183 14.26 1.87 0.14
N SER A 184 14.59 0.62 -0.16
CA SER A 184 15.67 -0.12 0.50
C SER A 184 17.03 0.55 0.30
N LYS A 185 17.29 1.07 -0.90
CA LYS A 185 18.54 1.80 -1.20
C LYS A 185 18.64 3.17 -0.52
N ILE A 186 17.52 3.79 -0.15
CA ILE A 186 17.48 5.13 0.49
C ILE A 186 17.40 5.06 2.00
N ALA A 187 16.55 4.18 2.55
CA ALA A 187 16.31 4.08 4.00
C ALA A 187 16.97 2.86 4.65
N GLY A 188 17.38 1.87 3.87
CA GLY A 188 17.74 0.53 4.35
C GLY A 188 16.53 -0.40 4.45
N HIS A 189 16.77 -1.71 4.40
CA HIS A 189 15.73 -2.74 4.36
C HIS A 189 14.83 -2.75 5.61
N ILE A 190 15.43 -2.78 6.81
CA ILE A 190 14.67 -2.85 8.07
C ILE A 190 13.83 -1.58 8.30
N LEU A 191 14.44 -0.40 8.12
CA LEU A 191 13.71 0.87 8.28
C LEU A 191 12.61 1.04 7.21
N GLY A 192 12.90 0.64 5.96
CA GLY A 192 11.91 0.63 4.89
C GLY A 192 10.71 -0.26 5.21
N ALA A 193 10.97 -1.49 5.67
CA ALA A 193 9.92 -2.43 6.07
C ALA A 193 9.10 -1.90 7.25
N ARG A 194 9.74 -1.27 8.25
CA ARG A 194 9.04 -0.58 9.36
C ARG A 194 8.16 0.58 8.88
N LEU A 195 8.59 1.35 7.89
CA LEU A 195 7.76 2.41 7.30
C LEU A 195 6.53 1.84 6.58
N ILE A 196 6.69 0.75 5.83
CA ILE A 196 5.57 0.03 5.19
C ILE A 196 4.59 -0.48 6.24
N ALA A 197 5.09 -1.07 7.33
CA ALA A 197 4.28 -1.55 8.45
C ALA A 197 3.49 -0.45 9.14
N LEU A 198 4.11 0.69 9.44
CA LEU A 198 3.43 1.84 10.07
C LEU A 198 2.38 2.47 9.15
N ALA A 199 2.61 2.48 7.83
CA ALA A 199 1.63 2.97 6.86
C ALA A 199 0.48 1.97 6.60
N GLY A 200 0.69 0.69 6.90
CA GLY A 200 -0.26 -0.39 6.65
C GLY A 200 -0.30 -0.84 5.18
N GLY A 201 0.84 -0.81 4.49
CA GLY A 201 1.02 -1.24 3.11
C GLY A 201 1.85 -0.26 2.28
N ILE A 202 2.50 -0.75 1.22
CA ILE A 202 3.39 0.06 0.38
C ILE A 202 2.64 1.15 -0.37
N GLU A 203 1.43 0.86 -0.85
CA GLU A 203 0.60 1.82 -1.57
C GLU A 203 0.12 2.96 -0.67
N LYS A 204 -0.23 2.64 0.58
CA LYS A 204 -0.62 3.66 1.57
C LYS A 204 0.56 4.56 1.92
N LEU A 205 1.77 3.99 1.99
CA LEU A 205 2.99 4.76 2.17
C LEU A 205 3.27 5.65 0.95
N ALA A 206 3.11 5.14 -0.27
CA ALA A 206 3.31 5.89 -1.51
C ALA A 206 2.37 7.10 -1.65
N ARG A 207 1.12 6.95 -1.19
CA ARG A 207 0.12 8.03 -1.16
C ARG A 207 0.34 9.03 -0.03
N ALA A 208 1.15 8.70 0.98
CA ALA A 208 1.41 9.60 2.09
C ALA A 208 2.29 10.80 1.65
N PRO A 209 1.97 12.02 2.10
CA PRO A 209 2.85 13.16 1.86
C PRO A 209 4.16 13.01 2.67
N SER A 210 5.24 13.61 2.17
CA SER A 210 6.55 13.59 2.84
C SER A 210 6.49 14.07 4.30
N SER A 211 5.68 15.09 4.60
CA SER A 211 5.47 15.58 5.97
C SER A 211 4.88 14.54 6.92
N LYS A 212 4.03 13.63 6.42
CA LYS A 212 3.52 12.50 7.20
C LYS A 212 4.62 11.45 7.39
N ILE A 213 5.33 11.10 6.32
CA ILE A 213 6.45 10.14 6.36
C ILE A 213 7.52 10.58 7.37
N GLN A 214 7.82 11.88 7.42
CA GLN A 214 8.80 12.46 8.34
C GLN A 214 8.50 12.12 9.81
N ILE A 215 7.22 12.05 10.19
CA ILE A 215 6.77 11.90 11.58
C ILE A 215 6.06 10.56 11.87
N LEU A 216 6.06 9.62 10.92
CA LEU A 216 5.52 8.27 11.13
C LEU A 216 6.20 7.60 12.34
N GLY A 217 5.43 7.04 13.26
CA GLY A 217 5.93 6.47 14.52
C GLY A 217 6.05 7.48 15.68
N ALA A 218 5.81 8.78 15.45
CA ALA A 218 5.75 9.80 16.49
C ALA A 218 4.33 10.29 16.78
N GLU A 219 3.31 9.48 16.47
CA GLU A 219 1.90 9.83 16.57
C GLU A 219 1.54 10.29 17.99
N LYS A 220 2.03 9.59 19.02
CA LYS A 220 1.79 9.97 20.43
C LYS A 220 2.28 11.40 20.71
N ALA A 221 3.47 11.78 20.24
CA ALA A 221 4.02 13.11 20.44
C ALA A 221 3.25 14.16 19.61
N LEU A 222 2.91 13.83 18.37
CA LEU A 222 2.11 14.68 17.49
C LEU A 222 0.71 14.96 18.08
N PHE A 223 0.04 13.93 18.61
CA PHE A 223 -1.27 14.08 19.23
C PHE A 223 -1.20 14.95 20.49
N ARG A 224 -0.20 14.78 21.34
CA ARG A 224 0.01 15.68 22.50
C ARG A 224 0.16 17.14 22.07
N TYR A 225 0.96 17.39 21.02
CA TYR A 225 1.13 18.73 20.46
C TYR A 225 -0.19 19.30 19.92
N LYS A 226 -0.95 18.50 19.15
CA LYS A 226 -2.28 18.90 18.65
C LYS A 226 -3.27 19.19 19.77
N SER A 227 -3.13 18.54 20.93
CA SER A 227 -3.89 18.83 22.15
C SER A 227 -3.34 20.02 22.95
N GLY A 228 -2.49 20.86 22.35
CA GLY A 228 -1.95 22.08 22.95
C GLY A 228 -0.79 21.85 23.93
N ARG A 229 -0.18 20.66 23.96
CA ARG A 229 0.89 20.32 24.91
C ARG A 229 2.21 19.97 24.22
N GLY A 230 3.27 20.69 24.60
CA GLY A 230 4.63 20.44 24.12
C GLY A 230 4.90 20.99 22.72
N THR A 231 5.94 20.47 22.06
CA THR A 231 6.39 20.90 20.73
C THR A 231 6.14 19.82 19.68
N PRO A 232 5.99 20.18 18.39
CA PRO A 232 5.78 19.21 17.33
C PRO A 232 7.01 18.31 17.16
N PRO A 233 6.84 17.01 16.91
CA PRO A 233 7.96 16.11 16.68
C PRO A 233 8.69 16.47 15.39
N LYS A 234 10.03 16.51 15.43
CA LYS A 234 10.88 16.81 14.27
C LYS A 234 11.05 15.61 13.34
N HIS A 235 10.91 14.40 13.87
CA HIS A 235 11.08 13.14 13.16
C HIS A 235 10.37 12.02 13.92
N GLY A 236 9.95 10.99 13.19
CA GLY A 236 9.43 9.74 13.73
C GLY A 236 10.48 8.64 13.67
N ILE A 237 10.09 7.46 13.20
CA ILE A 237 10.93 6.26 13.12
C ILE A 237 12.16 6.46 12.23
N ILE A 238 12.09 7.37 11.25
CA ILE A 238 13.21 7.74 10.39
C ILE A 238 14.42 8.27 11.18
N PHE A 239 14.24 8.67 12.44
CA PHE A 239 15.35 9.01 13.34
C PHE A 239 16.40 7.90 13.46
N GLN A 240 16.00 6.63 13.30
CA GLN A 240 16.91 5.48 13.31
C GLN A 240 17.92 5.51 12.14
N HIS A 241 17.64 6.27 11.08
CA HIS A 241 18.55 6.37 9.94
C HIS A 241 19.88 7.03 10.35
N PRO A 242 21.04 6.46 9.96
CA PRO A 242 22.35 6.97 10.37
C PRO A 242 22.57 8.46 10.07
N LEU A 243 22.06 8.95 8.94
CA LEU A 243 22.17 10.37 8.57
C LEU A 243 21.51 11.31 9.57
N ILE A 244 20.45 10.87 10.27
CA ILE A 244 19.72 11.68 11.24
C ILE A 244 20.29 11.46 12.64
N HIS A 245 20.44 10.20 13.06
CA HIS A 245 20.92 9.89 14.41
C HIS A 245 22.30 10.49 14.70
N LYS A 246 23.22 10.43 13.72
CA LYS A 246 24.59 10.94 13.84
C LYS A 246 24.68 12.47 13.62
N ALA A 247 23.65 13.12 13.11
CA ALA A 247 23.67 14.57 12.87
C ALA A 247 23.57 15.37 14.19
N LYS A 248 24.14 16.58 14.17
CA LYS A 248 24.00 17.59 15.23
C LYS A 248 22.51 17.85 15.52
N VAL A 249 22.16 18.01 16.80
CA VAL A 249 20.76 18.09 17.28
C VAL A 249 19.93 19.14 16.53
N GLU A 250 20.53 20.29 16.22
CA GLU A 250 19.91 21.40 15.51
C GLU A 250 19.58 21.06 14.05
N LEU A 251 20.40 20.21 13.42
CA LEU A 251 20.26 19.83 12.02
C LEU A 251 19.32 18.65 11.80
N ARG A 252 19.09 17.81 12.83
CA ARG A 252 18.25 16.61 12.74
C ARG A 252 16.90 16.84 12.08
N GLY A 253 16.24 17.95 12.38
CA GLY A 253 14.93 18.29 11.79
C GLY A 253 15.02 18.60 10.29
N LYS A 254 16.07 19.31 9.86
CA LYS A 254 16.30 19.63 8.44
C LYS A 254 16.69 18.36 7.67
N VAL A 255 17.59 17.54 8.22
CA VAL A 255 18.00 16.25 7.64
C VAL A 255 16.82 15.29 7.54
N ALA A 256 15.98 15.22 8.58
CA ALA A 256 14.76 14.39 8.56
C ALA A 256 13.80 14.78 7.43
N ARG A 257 13.63 16.08 7.19
CA ARG A 257 12.80 16.58 6.08
C ARG A 257 13.38 16.20 4.72
N LEU A 258 14.70 16.34 4.55
CA LEU A 258 15.38 15.94 3.33
C LEU A 258 15.19 14.44 3.07
N LEU A 259 15.50 13.60 4.06
CA LEU A 259 15.35 12.14 3.95
C LEU A 259 13.91 11.74 3.64
N ALA A 260 12.92 12.32 4.34
CA ALA A 260 11.51 12.01 4.10
C ALA A 260 11.04 12.34 2.67
N ASN A 261 11.58 13.40 2.06
CA ASN A 261 11.30 13.73 0.66
C ASN A 261 11.83 12.67 -0.30
N GLU A 262 13.06 12.21 -0.09
CA GLU A 262 13.67 11.18 -0.93
C GLU A 262 12.99 9.82 -0.73
N ILE A 263 12.63 9.46 0.50
CA ILE A 263 11.80 8.29 0.80
C ILE A 263 10.45 8.38 0.09
N SER A 264 9.76 9.53 0.14
CA SER A 264 8.46 9.71 -0.53
C SER A 264 8.55 9.46 -2.04
N MET A 265 9.63 9.91 -2.68
CA MET A 265 9.85 9.68 -4.11
C MET A 265 10.20 8.22 -4.40
N ALA A 266 11.07 7.61 -3.61
CA ALA A 266 11.46 6.21 -3.73
C ALA A 266 10.24 5.28 -3.66
N VAL A 267 9.40 5.45 -2.64
CA VAL A 267 8.22 4.58 -2.44
C VAL A 267 7.19 4.76 -3.56
N LYS A 268 7.02 5.98 -4.08
CA LYS A 268 6.13 6.21 -5.24
C LYS A 268 6.61 5.50 -6.49
N ALA A 269 7.93 5.49 -6.74
CA ALA A 269 8.50 4.73 -7.84
C ALA A 269 8.30 3.21 -7.62
N ASP A 270 8.58 2.71 -6.42
CA ASP A 270 8.39 1.31 -6.07
C ASP A 270 6.92 0.86 -6.17
N ALA A 271 5.96 1.70 -5.81
CA ALA A 271 4.54 1.34 -5.83
C ALA A 271 3.91 1.43 -7.23
N PHE A 272 4.20 2.49 -7.99
CA PHE A 272 3.44 2.82 -9.20
C PHE A 272 4.20 2.63 -10.50
N THR A 273 5.49 3.00 -10.57
CA THR A 273 6.21 3.01 -11.85
C THR A 273 7.14 1.83 -12.04
N LYS A 274 7.56 1.19 -10.94
CA LYS A 274 8.54 0.08 -10.88
C LYS A 274 9.89 0.40 -11.53
N ARG A 275 10.20 1.68 -11.75
CA ARG A 275 11.50 2.14 -12.27
C ARG A 275 12.51 2.26 -11.13
N ASP A 276 13.77 1.90 -11.39
CA ASP A 276 14.87 2.21 -10.48
C ASP A 276 15.31 3.66 -10.68
N ILE A 277 15.14 4.48 -9.64
CA ILE A 277 15.54 5.89 -9.56
C ILE A 277 16.48 6.12 -8.37
N SER A 278 16.97 5.05 -7.75
CA SER A 278 17.64 5.10 -6.46
C SER A 278 18.95 5.90 -6.47
N GLU A 279 19.75 5.78 -7.53
CA GLU A 279 21.02 6.50 -7.64
C GLU A 279 20.80 8.00 -7.78
N GLU A 280 19.85 8.43 -8.62
CA GLU A 280 19.46 9.84 -8.73
C GLU A 280 19.00 10.43 -7.39
N LEU A 281 18.23 9.66 -6.61
CA LEU A 281 17.75 10.08 -5.30
C LEU A 281 18.90 10.18 -4.29
N LYS A 282 19.86 9.25 -4.31
CA LYS A 282 21.05 9.30 -3.44
C LYS A 282 21.90 10.52 -3.75
N GLU A 283 22.24 10.75 -5.01
CA GLU A 283 23.02 11.92 -5.44
C GLU A 283 22.33 13.23 -5.03
N ARG A 284 21.01 13.31 -5.22
CA ARG A 284 20.22 14.45 -4.80
C ARG A 284 20.23 14.66 -3.29
N LEU A 285 20.16 13.58 -2.50
CA LEU A 285 20.25 13.62 -1.05
C LEU A 285 21.62 14.13 -0.60
N GLU A 286 22.69 13.54 -1.13
CA GLU A 286 24.07 13.89 -0.79
C GLU A 286 24.39 15.34 -1.12
N ARG A 287 23.95 15.83 -2.29
CA ARG A 287 24.13 17.23 -2.69
C ARG A 287 23.47 18.18 -1.70
N LYS A 288 22.18 17.96 -1.38
CA LYS A 288 21.45 18.79 -0.40
C LYS A 288 22.04 18.69 1.00
N MET A 289 22.58 17.54 1.39
CA MET A 289 23.27 17.37 2.66
C MET A 289 24.56 18.19 2.73
N LYS A 290 25.37 18.20 1.67
CA LYS A 290 26.57 19.04 1.57
C LYS A 290 26.23 20.53 1.66
N GLU A 291 25.21 20.99 0.92
CA GLU A 291 24.70 22.36 0.98
C GLU A 291 24.30 22.75 2.41
N LEU A 292 23.58 21.88 3.11
CA LEU A 292 23.12 22.10 4.47
C LEU A 292 24.28 22.20 5.48
N LEU A 293 25.31 21.37 5.33
CA LEU A 293 26.50 21.42 6.18
C LEU A 293 27.30 22.71 5.93
N SER A 294 27.50 23.08 4.65
CA SER A 294 28.24 24.30 4.28
C SER A 294 27.59 25.60 4.80
N THR A 295 26.27 25.65 4.87
CA THR A 295 25.54 26.82 5.38
C THR A 295 25.74 26.99 6.89
N CYS A 296 26.04 25.91 7.61
CA CYS A 296 26.22 25.94 9.05
C CYS A 296 27.64 26.30 9.48
N ASP A 297 28.64 26.01 8.65
CA ASP A 297 30.04 26.37 8.94
C ASP A 297 30.31 27.87 8.69
N GLY A 298 29.52 28.53 7.83
CA GLY A 298 29.61 29.98 7.57
C GLY A 298 28.82 30.88 8.53
N SER A 299 28.22 30.32 9.60
CA SER A 299 27.41 31.05 10.59
C SER A 299 28.09 31.18 11.96
N GLN A 300 29.43 31.01 12.03
CA GLN A 300 30.23 31.20 13.24
C GLN A 300 30.93 32.57 13.24
#